data_AF-A0AAQ0QIL1-F1
#
_entry.id   AF-A0AAQ0QIL1-F1
#
_cell.length_a   1.000
_cell.length_b   1.000
_cell.length_c   1.000
_cell.angle_alpha   90.00
_cell.angle_beta   90.00
_cell.angle_gamma   90.00
#
_symmetry.space_group_name_H-M   'P 1'
#
loop_
_entity.id
_entity.type
_entity.pdbx_description
1 polymer ?
#
loop_
_entity_poly.entity_id
_entity_poly.type
_entity_poly.pdbx_seq_one_letter_code
_entity_poly.pdbx_strand_id
1 'polypeptide(L)'
;MEQSTPYRYEAKNDGSYNELAAYAALLMGNVSLFPELRVIVIDGRFANDVGKFIDNEGLDFYIAPIEVDDDNLLNLINTAAVDVETLRKIAYRLIEQTNSMAEKHNNIIAEITAADENVKKDRDYYRELYLKYANKSNRIKEQIRAIGTLVDSIFPKE
;
A
#
# COMPACT_ATOMS: atom_id res chain seq x y z
N MET A 1 13.10 18.84 9.89
CA MET A 1 14.33 18.44 10.60
C MET A 1 15.18 17.69 9.61
N GLU A 2 16.43 18.11 9.38
CA GLU A 2 17.39 17.26 8.67
C GLU A 2 17.49 15.94 9.43
N GLN A 3 16.96 14.87 8.82
CA GLN A 3 17.00 13.54 9.42
C GLN A 3 18.35 12.94 9.09
N SER A 4 19.19 12.82 10.10
CA SER A 4 20.42 12.03 9.99
C SER A 4 20.08 10.56 10.19
N THR A 5 20.61 9.69 9.33
CA THR A 5 20.44 8.24 9.41
C THR A 5 21.07 7.73 10.71
N PRO A 6 20.31 7.12 11.63
CA PRO A 6 20.90 6.56 12.84
C PRO A 6 21.83 5.38 12.50
N TYR A 7 22.83 5.16 13.36
CA TYR A 7 23.80 4.09 13.21
C TYR A 7 23.68 3.11 14.37
N ARG A 8 23.80 1.83 14.04
CA ARG A 8 23.92 0.72 14.96
C ARG A 8 25.40 0.40 15.18
N TYR A 9 25.79 0.33 16.44
CA TYR A 9 27.12 -0.03 16.90
C TYR A 9 26.99 -1.32 17.71
N GLU A 10 27.51 -2.41 17.18
CA GLU A 10 27.51 -3.73 17.81
C GLU A 10 28.91 -4.05 18.33
N ALA A 11 29.08 -4.07 19.65
CA ALA A 11 30.39 -4.26 20.27
C ALA A 11 30.80 -5.74 20.26
N LYS A 12 32.06 -6.03 19.92
CA LYS A 12 32.57 -7.41 19.97
C LYS A 12 32.81 -7.92 21.38
N ASN A 13 32.89 -7.03 22.38
CA ASN A 13 33.17 -7.36 23.77
C ASN A 13 32.48 -6.38 24.74
N ASP A 14 32.34 -6.78 26.01
CA ASP A 14 31.67 -5.96 27.04
C ASP A 14 32.42 -4.68 27.38
N GLY A 15 33.75 -4.67 27.30
CA GLY A 15 34.56 -3.48 27.58
C GLY A 15 34.25 -2.36 26.60
N SER A 16 34.35 -2.66 25.30
CA SER A 16 34.01 -1.73 24.23
C SER A 16 32.56 -1.24 24.33
N TYR A 17 31.61 -2.14 24.64
CA TYR A 17 30.22 -1.74 24.86
C TYR A 17 30.08 -0.74 26.01
N ASN A 18 30.64 -1.04 27.18
CA ASN A 18 30.50 -0.22 28.37
C ASN A 18 31.12 1.17 28.19
N GLU A 19 32.30 1.25 27.54
CA GLU A 19 32.97 2.53 27.28
C GLU A 19 32.19 3.40 26.31
N LEU A 20 31.72 2.83 25.19
CA LEU A 20 30.89 3.61 24.26
C LEU A 20 29.53 3.97 24.86
N ALA A 21 28.92 3.10 25.68
CA ALA A 21 27.66 3.39 26.36
C ALA A 21 27.81 4.57 27.33
N ALA A 22 28.92 4.62 28.09
CA ALA A 22 29.23 5.72 28.99
C ALA A 22 29.42 7.04 28.23
N TYR A 23 30.13 7.01 27.10
CA TYR A 23 30.28 8.18 26.23
C TYR A 23 28.95 8.63 25.61
N ALA A 24 28.18 7.68 25.08
CA ALA A 24 26.91 7.94 24.41
C ALA A 24 25.86 8.56 25.36
N ALA A 25 25.88 8.20 26.65
CA ALA A 25 25.02 8.80 27.66
C ALA A 25 25.23 10.32 27.87
N LEU A 26 26.37 10.86 27.42
CA LEU A 26 26.69 12.29 27.49
C LEU A 26 26.26 13.07 26.24
N LEU A 27 25.83 12.38 25.17
CA LEU A 27 25.42 13.02 23.93
C LEU A 27 24.03 13.67 24.09
N MET A 28 23.88 14.90 23.60
CA MET A 28 22.59 15.59 23.59
C MET A 28 21.74 15.16 22.39
N GLY A 29 21.35 13.89 22.33
CA GLY A 29 20.48 13.36 21.28
C GLY A 29 19.92 11.97 21.58
N ASN A 30 19.32 11.35 20.56
CA ASN A 30 18.68 10.05 20.69
C ASN A 30 19.74 8.95 20.73
N VAL A 31 19.82 8.28 21.88
CA VAL A 31 20.67 7.12 22.12
C VAL A 31 19.80 6.01 22.70
N SER A 32 19.85 4.84 22.10
CA SER A 32 19.20 3.63 22.61
C SER A 32 20.26 2.59 22.95
N LEU A 33 20.21 2.09 24.18
CA LEU A 33 21.16 1.11 24.72
C LEU A 33 20.50 -0.25 24.83
N PHE A 34 21.15 -1.29 24.29
CA PHE A 34 20.70 -2.68 24.33
C PHE A 34 21.80 -3.57 24.94
N PRO A 35 21.97 -3.57 26.28
CA PRO A 35 23.09 -4.24 26.94
C PRO A 35 23.18 -5.73 26.66
N GLU A 36 22.06 -6.44 26.64
CA GLU A 36 22.00 -7.89 26.40
C GLU A 36 22.50 -8.29 25.00
N LEU A 37 22.42 -7.36 24.04
CA LEU A 37 22.86 -7.57 22.66
C LEU A 37 24.22 -6.91 22.38
N ARG A 38 24.79 -6.17 23.34
CA ARG A 38 25.95 -5.30 23.15
C ARG A 38 25.79 -4.31 22.00
N VAL A 39 24.56 -3.83 21.80
CA VAL A 39 24.22 -2.91 20.72
C VAL A 39 23.88 -1.53 21.29
N ILE A 40 24.37 -0.50 20.61
CA ILE A 40 24.03 0.89 20.86
C ILE A 40 23.53 1.47 19.53
N VAL A 41 22.40 2.17 19.56
CA VAL A 41 21.89 2.92 18.41
C VAL A 41 22.01 4.40 18.72
N ILE A 42 22.71 5.14 17.87
CA ILE A 42 22.99 6.57 18.04
C ILE A 42 22.50 7.32 16.81
N ASP A 43 21.90 8.48 17.02
CA ASP A 43 21.61 9.45 15.97
C ASP A 43 22.86 9.74 15.11
N GLY A 44 22.71 9.67 13.78
CA GLY A 44 23.82 9.84 12.84
C GLY A 44 24.49 11.21 12.90
N ARG A 45 23.87 12.22 13.51
CA ARG A 45 24.52 13.53 13.73
C ARG A 45 25.81 13.41 14.55
N PHE A 46 25.93 12.39 15.39
CA PHE A 46 27.11 12.14 16.22
C PHE A 46 28.08 11.12 15.61
N ALA A 47 27.81 10.59 14.41
CA ALA A 47 28.60 9.50 13.83
C ALA A 47 30.10 9.82 13.74
N ASN A 48 30.46 11.07 13.39
CA ASN A 48 31.85 11.50 13.31
C ASN A 48 32.54 11.56 14.69
N ASP A 49 31.84 12.04 15.72
CA ASP A 49 32.41 12.19 17.06
C ASP A 49 32.52 10.82 17.75
N VAL A 50 31.51 9.97 17.56
CA VAL A 50 31.52 8.57 18.01
C VAL A 50 32.63 7.78 17.31
N GLY A 51 32.80 7.93 16.00
CA GLY A 51 33.88 7.27 15.25
C GLY A 51 35.27 7.65 15.77
N LYS A 52 35.51 8.95 16.00
CA LYS A 52 36.77 9.41 16.60
C LYS A 52 37.00 8.84 18.00
N PHE A 53 35.95 8.76 18.82
CA PHE A 53 36.06 8.19 20.16
C PHE A 53 36.43 6.70 20.09
N ILE A 54 35.76 5.93 19.23
CA ILE A 54 36.06 4.51 18.98
C ILE A 54 37.52 4.33 18.54
N ASP A 55 38.01 5.14 17.60
CA ASP A 55 39.37 5.05 17.09
C ASP A 55 40.41 5.41 18.17
N ASN A 56 40.15 6.44 18.98
CA ASN A 56 41.06 6.91 20.02
C ASN A 56 41.21 5.92 21.17
N GLU A 57 40.11 5.34 21.63
CA GLU A 57 40.10 4.35 22.73
C GLU A 57 40.38 2.93 22.23
N GLY A 58 40.46 2.71 20.91
CA GLY A 58 40.76 1.41 20.31
C GLY A 58 39.63 0.38 20.49
N LEU A 59 38.38 0.83 20.39
CA LEU A 59 37.21 -0.03 20.64
C LEU A 59 36.85 -0.88 19.42
N ASP A 60 36.32 -2.07 19.67
CA ASP A 60 35.98 -3.02 18.60
C ASP A 60 34.47 -3.12 18.36
N PHE A 61 34.03 -2.58 17.22
CA PHE A 61 32.63 -2.47 16.84
C PHE A 61 32.38 -2.91 15.38
N TYR A 62 31.23 -3.55 15.15
CA TYR A 62 30.59 -3.56 13.83
C TYR A 62 29.61 -2.40 13.75
N ILE A 63 29.76 -1.55 12.73
CA ILE A 63 28.98 -0.32 12.57
C ILE A 63 28.16 -0.42 11.29
N ALA A 64 26.85 -0.18 11.38
CA ALA A 64 25.95 -0.22 10.24
C ALA A 64 24.91 0.92 10.31
N PRO A 65 24.62 1.61 9.20
CA PRO A 65 23.52 2.57 9.15
C PRO A 65 22.17 1.83 9.22
N ILE A 66 21.16 2.49 9.82
CA ILE A 66 19.77 2.01 9.85
C ILE A 66 18.97 2.87 8.86
N GLU A 67 18.95 2.44 7.60
CA GLU A 67 18.18 3.08 6.55
C GLU A 67 16.75 2.55 6.55
N VAL A 68 15.75 3.42 6.54
CA VAL A 68 14.33 3.03 6.44
C VAL A 68 13.91 3.17 4.98
N ASP A 69 13.71 2.05 4.31
CA ASP A 69 13.16 1.97 2.96
C ASP A 69 11.95 1.01 2.92
N ASP A 70 11.19 1.01 1.82
CA ASP A 70 9.98 0.19 1.71
C ASP A 70 10.29 -1.32 1.54
N ASP A 71 11.49 -1.64 1.04
CA ASP A 71 11.93 -3.01 0.77
C ASP A 71 12.47 -3.70 2.05
N ASN A 72 12.87 -2.91 3.05
CA ASN A 72 13.55 -3.37 4.25
C ASN A 72 12.73 -3.24 5.54
N LEU A 73 11.51 -2.69 5.48
CA LEU A 73 10.65 -2.49 6.66
C LEU A 73 10.49 -3.75 7.50
N LEU A 74 10.23 -4.90 6.87
CA LEU A 74 10.05 -6.17 7.58
C LEU A 74 11.33 -6.62 8.29
N ASN A 75 12.49 -6.41 7.66
CA ASN A 75 13.78 -6.75 8.23
C ASN A 75 14.09 -5.86 9.44
N LEU A 76 13.78 -4.57 9.36
CA LEU A 76 13.94 -3.64 10.47
C LEU A 76 13.02 -3.97 11.64
N ILE A 77 11.75 -4.31 11.39
CA ILE A 77 10.81 -4.73 12.45
C ILE A 77 11.31 -5.98 13.18
N ASN A 78 11.91 -6.91 12.45
CA ASN A 78 12.46 -8.15 13.02
C ASN A 78 13.84 -7.97 13.66
N THR A 79 14.44 -6.77 13.57
CA THR A 79 15.72 -6.48 14.21
C THR A 79 15.48 -6.21 15.69
N ALA A 80 16.16 -6.95 16.56
CA ALA A 80 15.96 -6.85 18.01
C ALA A 80 16.38 -5.50 18.63
N ALA A 81 17.31 -4.78 17.99
CA ALA A 81 17.84 -3.51 18.46
C ALA A 81 17.56 -2.38 17.45
N VAL A 82 16.39 -1.74 17.60
CA VAL A 82 15.95 -0.59 16.81
C VAL A 82 15.46 0.49 17.76
N ASP A 83 15.84 1.74 17.51
CA ASP A 83 15.42 2.87 18.34
C ASP A 83 13.94 3.24 18.10
N VAL A 84 13.34 3.91 19.10
CA VAL A 84 11.92 4.28 19.10
C VAL A 84 11.56 5.23 17.95
N GLU A 85 12.48 6.11 17.53
CA GLU A 85 12.22 7.04 16.44
C GLU A 85 12.15 6.30 15.10
N THR A 86 13.06 5.36 14.87
CA THR A 86 13.02 4.48 13.70
C THR A 86 11.76 3.63 13.68
N LEU A 87 11.35 3.04 14.81
CA LEU A 87 10.08 2.31 14.90
C LEU A 87 8.87 3.20 14.57
N ARG A 88 8.89 4.46 15.01
CA ARG A 88 7.84 5.44 14.69
C ARG A 88 7.80 5.75 13.19
N LYS A 89 8.95 5.89 12.53
CA LYS A 89 9.03 6.09 11.06
C LYS A 89 8.45 4.90 10.31
N ILE A 90 8.81 3.68 10.73
CA ILE A 90 8.27 2.45 10.16
C ILE A 90 6.74 2.43 10.31
N ALA A 91 6.21 2.75 11.50
CA ALA A 91 4.78 2.80 11.73
C ALA A 91 4.06 3.80 10.82
N TYR A 92 4.61 5.01 10.63
CA TYR A 92 4.02 6.00 9.73
C TYR A 92 4.01 5.53 8.27
N ARG A 93 5.09 4.91 7.79
CA ARG A 93 5.12 4.35 6.43
C ARG A 93 4.08 3.24 6.23
N LEU A 94 3.94 2.33 7.19
CA LEU A 94 2.92 1.27 7.12
C LEU A 94 1.50 1.83 7.08
N ILE A 95 1.21 2.90 7.86
CA ILE A 95 -0.07 3.59 7.83
C ILE A 95 -0.32 4.22 6.45
N GLU A 96 0.69 4.89 5.88
CA GLU A 96 0.61 5.50 4.55
C GLU A 96 0.35 4.46 3.45
N GLN A 97 1.09 3.35 3.46
CA GLN A 97 0.88 2.24 2.52
C GLN A 97 -0.53 1.65 2.64
N THR A 98 -1.03 1.49 3.87
CA THR A 98 -2.40 0.99 4.12
C THR A 98 -3.45 1.95 3.56
N ASN A 99 -3.29 3.26 3.79
CA ASN A 99 -4.21 4.27 3.26
C ASN A 99 -4.20 4.30 1.73
N SER A 100 -3.01 4.26 1.12
CA SER A 100 -2.89 4.21 -0.35
C SER A 100 -3.53 2.95 -0.94
N MET A 101 -3.37 1.80 -0.28
CA MET A 101 -4.01 0.54 -0.68
C MET A 101 -5.54 0.65 -0.61
N ALA A 102 -6.08 1.23 0.47
CA ALA A 102 -7.51 1.43 0.65
C ALA A 102 -8.10 2.36 -0.42
N GLU A 103 -7.41 3.44 -0.76
CA GLU A 103 -7.82 4.36 -1.82
C GLU A 103 -7.85 3.67 -3.19
N LYS A 104 -6.79 2.94 -3.55
CA LYS A 104 -6.74 2.14 -4.79
C LYS A 104 -7.86 1.11 -4.85
N HIS A 105 -8.10 0.41 -3.75
CA HIS A 105 -9.18 -0.56 -3.66
C HIS A 105 -10.55 0.09 -3.91
N ASN A 106 -10.83 1.21 -3.26
CA ASN A 106 -12.09 1.95 -3.45
C ASN A 106 -12.28 2.41 -4.88
N ASN A 107 -11.21 2.90 -5.53
CA ASN A 107 -11.25 3.32 -6.94
C ASN A 107 -11.58 2.15 -7.87
N ILE A 108 -10.95 0.98 -7.66
CA ILE A 108 -11.24 -0.23 -8.45
C ILE A 108 -12.69 -0.68 -8.27
N ILE A 109 -13.21 -0.67 -7.03
CA ILE A 109 -14.62 -1.01 -6.77
C ILE A 109 -15.58 -0.03 -7.45
N ALA A 110 -15.26 1.27 -7.43
CA ALA A 110 -16.05 2.28 -8.12
C ALA A 110 -16.06 2.06 -9.65
N GLU A 111 -14.91 1.75 -10.24
CA GLU A 111 -14.81 1.42 -11.67
C GLU A 111 -15.61 0.18 -12.06
N ILE A 112 -15.51 -0.90 -11.28
CA ILE A 112 -16.28 -2.13 -11.50
C ILE A 112 -17.78 -1.85 -11.41
N THR A 113 -18.20 -1.08 -10.42
CA THR A 113 -19.61 -0.71 -10.22
C THR A 113 -20.13 0.11 -11.41
N ALA A 114 -19.37 1.10 -11.86
CA ALA A 114 -19.73 1.92 -13.02
C ALA A 114 -19.81 1.08 -14.31
N ALA A 115 -18.90 0.13 -14.50
CA ALA A 115 -18.94 -0.77 -15.64
C ALA A 115 -20.19 -1.67 -15.63
N ASP A 116 -20.53 -2.26 -14.48
CA ASP A 116 -21.74 -3.08 -14.32
C ASP A 116 -23.03 -2.29 -14.59
N GLU A 117 -23.11 -1.05 -14.09
CA GLU A 117 -24.24 -0.16 -14.38
C GLU A 117 -24.38 0.15 -15.86
N ASN A 118 -23.27 0.41 -16.56
CA ASN A 118 -23.29 0.66 -18.01
C ASN A 118 -23.75 -0.58 -18.79
N VAL A 119 -23.26 -1.77 -18.44
CA VAL A 119 -23.68 -3.03 -19.07
C VAL A 119 -25.18 -3.27 -18.85
N LYS A 120 -25.71 -3.01 -17.65
CA LYS A 120 -27.14 -3.11 -17.36
C LYS A 120 -27.96 -2.14 -18.21
N LYS A 121 -27.53 -0.87 -18.31
CA LYS A 121 -28.19 0.14 -19.15
C LYS A 121 -28.22 -0.28 -20.61
N ASP A 122 -27.10 -0.76 -21.15
CA ASP A 122 -27.03 -1.21 -22.54
C ASP A 122 -27.94 -2.42 -22.78
N ARG A 123 -27.90 -3.42 -21.89
CA ARG A 123 -28.79 -4.59 -21.95
C ARG A 123 -30.26 -4.16 -21.97
N ASP A 124 -30.65 -3.28 -21.07
CA ASP A 124 -32.03 -2.84 -20.93
C ASP A 124 -32.47 -2.02 -22.16
N TYR A 125 -31.60 -1.17 -22.68
CA TYR A 125 -31.83 -0.45 -23.95
C TYR A 125 -32.09 -1.41 -25.12
N TYR A 126 -31.21 -2.39 -25.35
CA TYR A 126 -31.38 -3.34 -26.45
C TYR A 126 -32.62 -4.23 -26.26
N ARG A 127 -32.95 -4.61 -25.03
CA ARG A 127 -34.17 -5.35 -24.70
C ARG A 127 -35.42 -4.56 -25.07
N GLU A 128 -35.49 -3.28 -24.68
CA GLU A 128 -36.60 -2.40 -25.03
C GLU A 128 -36.73 -2.21 -26.55
N LEU A 129 -35.59 -2.01 -27.22
CA LEU A 129 -35.55 -1.85 -28.68
C LEU A 129 -36.10 -3.10 -29.38
N TYR A 130 -35.67 -4.29 -28.96
CA TYR A 130 -36.17 -5.56 -29.49
C TYR A 130 -37.68 -5.70 -29.29
N LEU A 131 -38.19 -5.45 -28.07
CA LEU A 131 -39.62 -5.53 -27.76
C LEU A 131 -40.43 -4.56 -28.62
N LYS A 132 -39.93 -3.34 -28.85
CA LYS A 132 -40.58 -2.35 -29.73
C LYS A 132 -40.71 -2.85 -31.17
N TYR A 133 -39.66 -3.44 -31.73
CA TYR A 133 -39.70 -3.98 -33.10
C TYR A 133 -40.55 -5.25 -33.20
N ALA A 134 -40.48 -6.15 -32.22
CA ALA A 134 -41.30 -7.35 -32.16
C ALA A 134 -42.80 -7.00 -32.15
N ASN A 135 -43.20 -6.03 -31.32
CA ASN A 135 -44.59 -5.54 -31.25
C ASN A 135 -45.05 -4.92 -32.58
N LYS A 136 -44.21 -4.12 -33.23
CA LYS A 136 -44.51 -3.55 -34.55
C LYS A 136 -44.71 -4.64 -35.62
N SER A 137 -43.84 -5.64 -35.64
CA SER A 137 -43.94 -6.79 -36.55
C SER A 137 -45.23 -7.58 -36.32
N ASN A 138 -45.57 -7.88 -35.06
CA ASN A 138 -46.82 -8.57 -34.72
C ASN A 138 -48.04 -7.78 -35.20
N ARG A 139 -48.06 -6.46 -35.00
CA ARG A 139 -49.15 -5.61 -35.50
C ARG A 139 -49.30 -5.69 -37.02
N ILE A 140 -48.20 -5.67 -37.77
CA ILE A 140 -48.23 -5.78 -39.24
C ILE A 140 -48.75 -7.15 -39.67
N LYS A 141 -48.32 -8.24 -39.02
CA LYS A 141 -48.82 -9.59 -39.31
C LYS A 141 -50.32 -9.70 -39.10
N GLU A 142 -50.84 -9.14 -38.01
CA GLU A 142 -52.28 -9.12 -37.74
C GLU A 142 -53.05 -8.26 -38.76
N GLN A 143 -52.50 -7.13 -39.19
CA GLN A 143 -53.09 -6.32 -40.26
C GLN A 143 -53.14 -7.09 -41.59
N ILE A 144 -52.06 -7.79 -41.97
CA ILE A 144 -52.04 -8.62 -43.19
C ILE A 144 -53.06 -9.74 -43.10
N ARG A 145 -53.17 -10.42 -41.94
CA ARG A 145 -54.19 -11.44 -41.71
C ARG A 145 -55.60 -10.88 -41.87
N ALA A 146 -55.89 -9.74 -41.26
CA ALA A 146 -57.19 -9.08 -41.38
C ALA A 146 -57.52 -8.71 -42.83
N ILE A 147 -56.56 -8.18 -43.59
CA ILE A 147 -56.72 -7.92 -45.03
C ILE A 147 -57.00 -9.22 -45.79
N GLY A 148 -56.25 -10.29 -45.51
CA GLY A 148 -56.46 -11.61 -46.11
C GLY A 148 -57.89 -12.13 -45.87
N THR A 149 -58.36 -12.07 -44.62
CA THR A 149 -59.74 -12.45 -44.27
C THR A 149 -60.78 -11.62 -45.02
N LEU A 150 -60.57 -10.31 -45.16
CA LEU A 150 -61.47 -9.45 -45.93
C LEU A 150 -61.48 -9.82 -47.42
N VAL A 151 -60.31 -10.07 -48.01
CA VAL A 151 -60.18 -10.49 -49.41
C VAL A 151 -60.88 -11.83 -49.63
N ASP A 152 -60.65 -12.83 -48.77
CA ASP A 152 -61.31 -14.14 -48.84
C ASP A 152 -62.84 -14.03 -48.63
N SER A 153 -63.32 -13.03 -47.89
CA SER A 153 -64.76 -12.79 -47.72
C SER A 153 -65.44 -12.15 -48.94
N ILE A 154 -64.71 -11.31 -49.69
CA ILE A 154 -65.21 -10.62 -50.89
C ILE A 154 -65.09 -11.53 -52.12
N PHE A 155 -64.03 -12.34 -52.17
CA PHE A 155 -63.74 -13.31 -53.23
C PHE A 155 -63.67 -14.72 -52.63
N PRO A 156 -64.81 -15.30 -52.21
CA PRO A 156 -64.82 -16.64 -51.64
C PRO A 156 -64.31 -17.64 -52.68
N LYS A 157 -63.36 -18.47 -52.25
CA LYS A 157 -62.91 -19.59 -53.07
C LYS A 157 -64.03 -20.64 -53.08
N GLU A 158 -64.44 -21.04 -54.28
CA GLU A 158 -65.39 -22.15 -54.51
C GLU A 158 -64.93 -23.46 -53.88
#